data_AF-A0A6J8E7I8-F1
#
_entry.id   AF-A0A6J8E7I8-F1
#
_cell.length_a   1.000
_cell.length_b   1.000
_cell.length_c   1.000
_cell.angle_alpha   90.00
_cell.angle_beta   90.00
_cell.angle_gamma   90.00
#
_symmetry.space_group_name_H-M   'P 1'
#
loop_
_entity.id
_entity.type
_entity.pdbx_description
1 polymer ?
#
loop_
_entity_poly.entity_id
_entity_poly.type
_entity_poly.pdbx_seq_one_letter_code
_entity_poly.pdbx_strand_id
1 'polypeptide(L)'
;MRVCSGTSSDWYDFPVDKCRRLACALPYDYIYPEQYMYMVELKRTLDAKGHCALEMPSGTGKTVSLLSLIVAYMQANPLEVTKLIYCSRTVSELEKVVEELKNLVKFYEESEEKLKIVGLALSSRKNLCIHPEVSQEREGKSMDGLCHKMTSSFIRVKRKSDPTVPVCDFYECYNSDAELRITRDKVHTHNMRSDTE
;
A
#
# COMPACT_ATOMS: atom_id res chain seq x y z
N MET A 1 6.85 28.84 17.44
CA MET A 1 6.62 27.87 16.35
C MET A 1 6.38 28.72 15.11
N ARG A 2 7.36 28.88 14.21
CA ARG A 2 7.13 29.67 12.99
C ARG A 2 6.39 28.77 12.01
N VAL A 3 5.11 29.03 11.86
CA VAL A 3 4.37 28.75 10.63
C VAL A 3 5.04 29.59 9.55
N CYS A 4 5.64 28.97 8.54
CA CYS A 4 6.10 29.71 7.38
C CYS A 4 4.86 30.29 6.71
N SER A 5 4.73 31.60 6.80
CA SER A 5 3.61 32.37 6.32
C SER A 5 3.46 32.24 4.80
N GLY A 6 2.32 31.68 4.38
CA GLY A 6 1.57 32.05 3.18
C GLY A 6 2.27 31.86 1.83
N THR A 7 2.02 30.72 1.20
CA THR A 7 1.56 30.53 -0.20
C THR A 7 1.54 29.04 -0.54
N SER A 8 0.37 28.52 -0.93
CA SER A 8 0.09 27.31 -1.73
C SER A 8 0.76 25.96 -1.41
N SER A 9 1.52 25.82 -0.33
CA SER A 9 2.17 24.54 0.00
C SER A 9 2.59 24.49 1.48
N ASP A 10 1.66 24.04 2.33
CA ASP A 10 1.86 23.94 3.79
C ASP A 10 2.72 22.71 4.14
N TRP A 11 4.04 22.87 4.00
CA TRP A 11 5.02 21.88 4.44
C TRP A 11 5.34 22.04 5.93
N TYR A 12 5.29 20.94 6.67
CA TYR A 12 5.67 20.94 8.08
C TYR A 12 7.13 20.53 8.24
N ASP A 13 7.92 21.42 8.84
CA ASP A 13 9.32 21.17 9.20
C ASP A 13 9.36 20.41 10.54
N PHE A 14 9.87 19.17 10.54
CA PHE A 14 10.04 18.36 11.75
C PHE A 14 11.47 18.47 12.32
N PRO A 15 11.71 19.29 13.36
CA PRO A 15 13.01 19.42 14.01
C PRO A 15 13.28 18.21 14.90
N VAL A 16 13.95 17.20 14.36
CA VAL A 16 14.54 16.10 15.12
C VAL A 16 16.03 16.09 14.81
N ASP A 17 16.80 16.64 15.75
CA ASP A 17 18.26 16.66 15.87
C ASP A 17 19.09 16.87 14.58
N LYS A 18 19.34 18.15 14.27
CA LYS A 18 20.44 18.80 13.50
C LYS A 18 20.98 18.20 12.19
N CYS A 19 20.66 16.98 11.75
CA CYS A 19 21.29 16.35 10.59
C CYS A 19 20.34 16.13 9.39
N ARG A 20 19.02 15.99 9.58
CA ARG A 20 18.05 15.95 8.48
C ARG A 20 16.72 16.61 8.87
N ARG A 21 16.47 17.82 8.36
CA ARG A 21 15.10 18.37 8.30
C ARG A 21 14.31 17.50 7.34
N LEU A 22 13.15 17.01 7.78
CA LEU A 22 12.22 16.30 6.93
C LEU A 22 11.01 17.21 6.75
N ALA A 23 10.77 17.63 5.51
CA ALA A 23 9.52 18.27 5.13
C ALA A 23 8.50 17.14 4.92
N CYS A 24 7.45 17.11 5.72
CA CYS A 24 6.37 16.15 5.55
C CYS A 24 5.11 16.91 5.12
N ALA A 25 4.59 16.54 3.95
CA ALA A 25 3.30 16.99 3.48
C ALA A 25 2.20 16.17 4.12
N LEU A 26 1.22 16.84 4.73
CA LEU A 26 0.03 16.23 5.29
C LEU A 26 -1.19 16.75 4.52
N PRO A 27 -2.15 15.89 4.18
CA PRO A 27 -3.32 16.27 3.38
C PRO A 27 -4.38 17.02 4.19
N TYR A 28 -3.98 17.71 5.27
CA TYR A 28 -4.87 18.48 6.14
C TYR A 28 -4.20 19.77 6.58
N ASP A 29 -5.02 20.81 6.74
CA ASP A 29 -4.58 22.15 7.15
C ASP A 29 -4.12 22.22 8.61
N TYR A 30 -4.51 21.25 9.44
CA TYR A 30 -4.21 21.24 10.88
C TYR A 30 -3.74 19.88 11.38
N ILE A 31 -2.74 19.90 12.26
CA ILE A 31 -2.17 18.74 12.92
C ILE A 31 -2.40 18.85 14.43
N TYR A 32 -2.87 17.78 15.04
CA TYR A 32 -2.99 17.70 16.50
C TYR A 32 -1.60 17.60 17.18
N PRO A 33 -1.40 18.19 18.37
CA PRO A 33 -0.15 18.06 19.11
C PRO A 33 0.28 16.61 19.33
N GLU A 34 -0.67 15.71 19.57
CA GLU A 34 -0.45 14.29 19.77
C GLU A 34 0.06 13.59 18.50
N GLN A 35 -0.46 13.98 17.33
CA GLN A 35 0.03 13.49 16.03
C GLN A 35 1.46 13.94 15.79
N TYR A 36 1.79 15.20 16.10
CA TYR A 36 3.15 15.71 15.97
C TYR A 36 4.13 14.95 16.87
N MET A 37 3.77 14.70 18.14
CA MET A 37 4.58 13.89 19.06
C MET A 37 4.79 12.47 18.54
N TYR A 38 3.73 11.84 18.02
CA TYR A 38 3.81 10.52 17.39
C TYR A 38 4.80 10.49 16.21
N MET A 39 4.73 11.48 15.32
CA MET A 39 5.61 11.57 14.16
C MET A 39 7.08 11.79 14.57
N VAL A 40 7.33 12.58 15.61
CA VAL A 40 8.69 12.80 16.13
C VAL A 40 9.29 11.50 16.66
N GLU A 41 8.57 10.75 17.49
CA GLU A 41 9.07 9.48 18.05
C GLU A 41 9.21 8.39 16.97
N LEU A 42 8.29 8.36 16.00
CA LEU A 42 8.40 7.45 14.85
C LEU A 42 9.65 7.77 14.02
N LYS A 43 9.92 9.05 13.73
CA LYS A 43 11.14 9.46 12.99
C LYS A 43 12.40 9.06 13.75
N ARG A 44 12.47 9.31 15.06
CA ARG A 44 13.63 8.89 15.89
C ARG A 44 13.90 7.40 15.79
N THR A 45 12.84 6.60 15.76
CA THR A 45 12.97 5.14 15.62
C THR A 45 13.51 4.75 14.25
N LEU A 46 13.02 5.39 13.19
CA LEU A 46 13.50 5.18 11.82
C LEU A 46 14.98 5.55 11.66
N ASP A 47 15.37 6.72 12.19
CA ASP A 47 16.76 7.21 12.19
C ASP A 47 17.68 6.24 12.95
N ALA A 48 17.21 5.69 14.08
CA ALA A 48 17.94 4.71 14.88
C ALA A 48 17.95 3.28 14.29
N LYS A 49 17.17 3.02 13.23
CA LYS A 49 16.98 1.69 12.61
C LYS A 49 16.55 0.61 13.61
N GLY A 50 15.72 1.01 14.58
CA GLY A 50 15.24 0.15 15.66
C GLY A 50 13.78 -0.26 15.53
N HIS A 51 13.28 -0.95 16.55
CA HIS A 51 11.85 -1.24 16.73
C HIS A 51 11.25 -0.32 17.78
N CYS A 52 10.01 0.11 17.59
CA CYS A 52 9.26 0.89 18.58
C CYS A 52 7.87 0.30 18.80
N ALA A 53 7.37 0.47 20.02
CA ALA A 53 5.95 0.34 20.34
C ALA A 53 5.39 1.74 20.55
N LEU A 54 4.48 2.17 19.69
CA LEU A 54 3.85 3.49 19.76
C LEU A 54 2.36 3.30 20.02
N GLU A 55 1.86 3.91 21.09
CA GLU A 55 0.44 3.95 21.41
C GLU A 55 -0.15 5.28 20.93
N MET A 56 -1.26 5.23 20.21
CA MET A 56 -2.00 6.42 19.83
C MET A 56 -3.51 6.16 19.92
N PRO A 57 -4.30 7.05 20.56
CA PRO A 57 -5.73 6.85 20.73
C PRO A 57 -6.47 6.81 19.39
N SER A 58 -7.61 6.13 19.34
CA SER A 58 -8.44 6.06 18.14
C SER A 58 -8.99 7.44 17.75
N GLY A 59 -9.25 7.63 16.44
CA GLY A 59 -9.83 8.87 15.92
C GLY A 59 -8.85 10.03 15.70
N THR A 60 -7.57 9.87 16.04
CA THR A 60 -6.55 10.92 15.94
C THR A 60 -5.72 10.88 14.65
N GLY A 61 -6.24 10.30 13.56
CA GLY A 61 -5.52 10.29 12.27
C GLY A 61 -4.19 9.52 12.29
N LYS A 62 -4.13 8.36 12.97
CA LYS A 62 -2.90 7.56 13.06
C LYS A 62 -2.35 7.10 11.72
N THR A 63 -3.25 6.66 10.86
CA THR A 63 -2.89 6.02 9.61
C THR A 63 -2.26 7.05 8.67
N VAL A 64 -2.91 8.20 8.51
CA VAL A 64 -2.43 9.28 7.65
C VAL A 64 -1.15 9.93 8.18
N SER A 65 -1.01 10.12 9.49
CA SER A 65 0.24 10.63 10.09
C SER A 65 1.42 9.68 9.85
N LEU A 66 1.19 8.36 10.01
CA LEU A 66 2.19 7.33 9.74
C LEU A 66 2.55 7.27 8.24
N LEU A 67 1.56 7.22 7.36
CA LEU A 67 1.79 7.13 5.91
C LEU A 67 2.56 8.36 5.39
N SER A 68 2.14 9.55 5.80
CA SER A 68 2.75 10.82 5.36
C SER A 68 4.22 10.89 5.78
N LEU A 69 4.52 10.55 7.04
CA LEU A 69 5.89 10.55 7.53
C LEU A 69 6.78 9.55 6.78
N ILE A 70 6.29 8.32 6.58
CA ILE A 70 7.07 7.27 5.92
C ILE A 70 7.33 7.61 4.46
N VAL A 71 6.34 8.13 3.72
CA VAL A 71 6.50 8.54 2.33
C VAL A 71 7.54 9.66 2.21
N ALA A 72 7.43 10.69 3.05
CA ALA A 72 8.43 11.76 3.10
C ALA A 72 9.83 11.20 3.44
N TYR A 73 9.91 10.29 4.43
CA TYR A 73 11.18 9.67 4.83
C TYR A 73 11.80 8.85 3.70
N MET A 74 11.00 8.11 2.93
CA MET A 74 11.44 7.36 1.75
C MET A 74 11.96 8.29 0.64
N GLN A 75 11.32 9.44 0.41
CA GLN A 75 11.80 10.43 -0.56
C GLN A 75 13.13 11.07 -0.13
N ALA A 76 13.29 11.38 1.15
CA ALA A 76 14.51 11.97 1.69
C ALA A 76 15.67 10.95 1.85
N ASN A 77 15.33 9.67 2.02
CA ASN A 77 16.28 8.57 2.30
C ASN A 77 16.07 7.35 1.38
N PRO A 78 16.10 7.49 0.05
CA PRO A 78 15.77 6.41 -0.88
C PRO A 78 16.74 5.22 -0.82
N LEU A 79 17.96 5.43 -0.30
CA LEU A 79 18.97 4.38 -0.11
C LEU A 79 18.78 3.61 1.20
N GLU A 80 18.06 4.17 2.17
CA GLU A 80 17.88 3.56 3.49
C GLU A 80 16.54 2.83 3.61
N VAL A 81 15.47 3.43 3.09
CA VAL A 81 14.11 2.86 3.15
C VAL A 81 13.49 2.90 1.75
N THR A 82 13.20 1.73 1.21
CA THR A 82 12.66 1.56 -0.15
C THR A 82 11.24 1.02 -0.18
N LYS A 83 10.76 0.41 0.90
CA LYS A 83 9.47 -0.27 0.96
C LYS A 83 8.84 -0.17 2.34
N LEU A 84 7.56 0.17 2.38
CA LEU A 84 6.71 0.07 3.56
C LEU A 84 5.87 -1.22 3.49
N ILE A 85 5.88 -2.01 4.56
CA ILE A 85 4.96 -3.14 4.73
C ILE A 85 3.99 -2.76 5.84
N TYR A 86 2.73 -2.54 5.47
CA TYR A 86 1.67 -2.23 6.42
C TYR A 86 0.82 -3.46 6.67
N CYS A 87 0.74 -3.89 7.93
CA CYS A 87 -0.05 -5.05 8.34
C CYS A 87 -1.28 -4.57 9.12
N SER A 88 -2.47 -5.01 8.71
CA SER A 88 -3.70 -4.78 9.45
C SER A 88 -4.38 -6.09 9.82
N ARG A 89 -5.30 -6.04 10.79
CA ARG A 89 -6.04 -7.22 11.26
C ARG A 89 -7.17 -7.60 10.32
N THR A 90 -7.84 -6.62 9.72
CA THR A 90 -9.04 -6.84 8.90
C THR A 90 -8.91 -6.21 7.51
N VAL A 91 -9.67 -6.72 6.55
CA VAL A 91 -9.72 -6.18 5.18
C VAL A 91 -10.28 -4.76 5.16
N SER A 92 -11.30 -4.48 5.99
CA SER A 92 -11.91 -3.15 6.08
C SER A 92 -10.94 -2.09 6.62
N GLU A 93 -9.97 -2.48 7.45
CA GLU A 93 -8.89 -1.56 7.84
C GLU A 93 -7.91 -1.35 6.69
N LEU A 94 -7.58 -2.38 5.91
CA LEU A 94 -6.72 -2.25 4.72
C LEU A 94 -7.37 -1.33 3.68
N GLU A 95 -8.67 -1.45 3.44
CA GLU A 95 -9.45 -0.56 2.57
C GLU A 95 -9.27 0.91 2.96
N LYS A 96 -9.47 1.22 4.24
CA LYS A 96 -9.27 2.58 4.76
C LYS A 96 -7.84 3.06 4.56
N VAL A 97 -6.84 2.22 4.82
CA VAL A 97 -5.43 2.57 4.62
C VAL A 97 -5.14 2.90 3.15
N VAL A 98 -5.74 2.15 2.23
CA VAL A 98 -5.58 2.37 0.78
C VAL A 98 -6.27 3.66 0.34
N GLU A 99 -7.45 3.97 0.88
CA GLU A 99 -8.14 5.24 0.65
C GLU A 99 -7.30 6.43 1.13
N GLU A 100 -6.74 6.35 2.34
CA GLU A 100 -5.83 7.39 2.86
C GLU A 100 -4.57 7.53 1.99
N LEU A 101 -4.01 6.41 1.52
CA LEU A 101 -2.88 6.45 0.60
C LEU A 101 -3.24 7.09 -0.74
N LYS A 102 -4.44 6.84 -1.28
CA LYS A 102 -4.93 7.49 -2.50
C LYS A 102 -5.08 9.00 -2.30
N ASN A 103 -5.63 9.42 -1.16
CA ASN A 103 -5.77 10.85 -0.82
C ASN A 103 -4.39 11.52 -0.70
N LEU A 104 -3.43 10.84 -0.07
CA LEU A 104 -2.05 11.33 0.02
C LEU A 104 -1.42 11.45 -1.38
N VAL A 105 -1.56 10.44 -2.25
CA VAL A 105 -1.02 10.51 -3.61
C VAL A 105 -1.61 11.68 -4.40
N LYS A 106 -2.93 11.89 -4.34
CA LYS A 106 -3.60 13.02 -4.98
C LYS A 106 -3.07 14.37 -4.48
N PHE A 107 -2.86 14.50 -3.16
CA PHE A 107 -2.30 15.71 -2.57
C PHE A 107 -0.90 16.05 -3.13
N TYR A 108 -0.06 15.04 -3.34
CA TYR A 108 1.25 15.24 -3.96
C TYR A 108 1.16 15.45 -5.49
N GLU A 109 0.16 14.89 -6.18
CA GLU A 109 -0.08 15.16 -7.60
C GLU A 109 -0.50 16.61 -7.88
N GLU A 110 -1.25 17.21 -6.95
CA GLU A 110 -1.61 18.64 -6.96
C GLU A 110 -0.42 19.56 -6.62
N SER A 111 0.61 18.99 -5.99
CA SER A 111 1.88 19.66 -5.69
C SER A 111 2.88 19.52 -6.85
N GLU A 112 3.94 20.33 -6.90
CA GLU A 112 4.99 20.17 -7.93
C GLU A 112 5.81 18.86 -7.77
N GLU A 113 5.69 18.19 -6.62
CA GLU A 113 6.44 16.98 -6.28
C GLU A 113 5.65 15.68 -6.55
N LYS A 114 5.87 15.09 -7.72
CA LYS A 114 5.24 13.80 -8.07
C LYS A 114 5.82 12.63 -7.27
N LEU A 115 4.94 11.90 -6.57
CA LEU A 115 5.29 10.65 -5.89
C LEU A 115 5.40 9.48 -6.88
N LYS A 116 6.59 8.87 -6.95
CA LYS A 116 6.82 7.63 -7.71
C LYS A 116 6.64 6.40 -6.83
N ILE A 117 5.44 6.21 -6.29
CA ILE A 117 5.11 5.09 -5.41
C ILE A 117 4.08 4.16 -6.05
N VAL A 118 4.15 2.88 -5.67
CA VAL A 118 3.12 1.88 -6.00
C VAL A 118 2.50 1.41 -4.69
N GLY A 119 1.21 1.69 -4.53
CA GLY A 119 0.42 1.13 -3.44
C GLY A 119 -0.14 -0.22 -3.87
N LEU A 120 0.04 -1.25 -3.05
CA LEU A 120 -0.52 -2.58 -3.28
C LEU A 120 -1.18 -3.09 -2.00
N ALA A 121 -2.48 -3.39 -2.08
CA ALA A 121 -3.19 -4.07 -1.02
C ALA A 121 -3.39 -5.54 -1.35
N LEU A 122 -2.87 -6.40 -0.47
CA LEU A 122 -2.96 -7.85 -0.60
C LEU A 122 -3.99 -8.39 0.39
N SER A 123 -4.83 -9.30 -0.09
CA SER A 123 -5.80 -10.06 0.72
C SER A 123 -5.77 -11.53 0.30
N SER A 124 -6.67 -12.34 0.86
CA SER A 124 -6.84 -13.74 0.48
C SER A 124 -7.41 -13.88 -0.93
N ARG A 125 -7.30 -15.08 -1.51
CA ARG A 125 -7.88 -15.41 -2.82
C ARG A 125 -9.38 -15.17 -2.88
N LYS A 126 -10.08 -15.23 -1.74
CA LYS A 126 -11.52 -14.92 -1.65
C LYS A 126 -11.88 -13.53 -2.14
N ASN A 127 -10.98 -12.57 -1.98
CA ASN A 127 -11.22 -11.20 -2.39
C ASN A 127 -10.61 -10.86 -3.77
N LEU A 128 -9.69 -11.70 -4.28
CA LEU A 128 -8.89 -11.42 -5.47
C LEU A 128 -9.14 -12.38 -6.64
N CYS A 129 -9.73 -13.55 -6.42
CA CYS A 129 -9.98 -14.54 -7.47
C CYS A 129 -11.00 -13.98 -8.48
N ILE A 130 -10.80 -14.13 -9.79
CA ILE A 130 -11.75 -13.66 -10.82
C ILE A 130 -12.41 -14.80 -11.60
N HIS A 131 -12.00 -16.04 -11.34
CA HIS A 131 -12.54 -17.20 -12.02
C HIS A 131 -14.00 -17.43 -11.61
N PRO A 132 -14.95 -17.50 -12.56
CA PRO A 132 -16.39 -17.49 -12.25
C PRO A 132 -16.78 -18.62 -11.30
N GLU A 133 -16.34 -19.85 -11.56
CA GLU A 133 -16.68 -21.02 -10.72
C GLU A 133 -16.04 -20.96 -9.33
N VAL A 134 -14.73 -20.70 -9.25
CA VAL A 134 -13.98 -20.66 -7.98
C VAL A 134 -14.44 -19.52 -7.09
N SER A 135 -14.81 -18.38 -7.68
CA SER A 135 -15.23 -17.19 -6.93
C SER A 135 -16.56 -17.34 -6.20
N GLN A 136 -17.40 -18.32 -6.58
CA GLN A 136 -18.68 -18.59 -5.90
C GLN A 136 -18.49 -19.37 -4.59
N GLU A 137 -17.31 -19.94 -4.35
CA GLU A 137 -17.02 -20.71 -3.15
C GLU A 137 -16.99 -19.80 -1.91
N ARG A 138 -17.80 -20.16 -0.91
CA ARG A 138 -17.90 -19.38 0.33
C ARG A 138 -16.74 -19.64 1.29
N GLU A 139 -16.19 -20.85 1.26
CA GLU A 139 -15.11 -21.30 2.12
C GLU A 139 -13.74 -21.12 1.47
N GLY A 140 -12.82 -20.49 2.20
CA GLY A 140 -11.45 -20.25 1.70
C GLY A 140 -10.69 -21.53 1.36
N LYS A 141 -10.85 -22.58 2.17
CA LYS A 141 -10.17 -23.87 1.92
C LYS A 141 -10.66 -24.54 0.62
N SER A 142 -11.97 -24.51 0.37
CA SER A 142 -12.56 -25.05 -0.86
C SER A 142 -12.06 -24.28 -2.07
N MET A 143 -12.09 -22.94 -1.99
CA MET A 143 -11.57 -22.05 -3.02
C MET A 143 -10.09 -22.31 -3.33
N ASP A 144 -9.26 -22.45 -2.31
CA ASP A 144 -7.84 -22.75 -2.46
C ASP A 144 -7.61 -24.11 -3.14
N GLY A 145 -8.41 -25.11 -2.79
CA GLY A 145 -8.37 -26.43 -3.41
C GLY A 145 -8.73 -26.40 -4.89
N LEU A 146 -9.81 -25.71 -5.26
CA LEU A 146 -10.25 -25.58 -6.64
C LEU A 146 -9.26 -24.75 -7.49
N CYS A 147 -8.77 -23.64 -6.96
CA CYS A 147 -7.71 -22.86 -7.59
C CYS A 147 -6.47 -23.73 -7.83
N HIS A 148 -6.05 -24.51 -6.82
CA HIS A 148 -4.89 -25.39 -6.93
C HIS A 148 -5.09 -26.50 -7.98
N LYS A 149 -6.29 -27.08 -8.08
CA LYS A 149 -6.63 -28.08 -9.11
C LYS A 149 -6.46 -27.56 -10.53
N MET A 150 -6.60 -26.26 -10.76
CA MET A 150 -6.47 -25.66 -12.10
C MET A 150 -5.13 -24.98 -12.37
N THR A 151 -4.36 -24.66 -11.32
CA THR A 151 -3.11 -23.87 -11.44
C THR A 151 -1.86 -24.66 -11.06
N SER A 152 -1.99 -25.86 -10.50
CA SER A 152 -0.83 -26.67 -10.11
C SER A 152 0.08 -26.98 -11.31
N SER A 153 1.38 -27.01 -11.08
CA SER A 153 2.39 -27.27 -12.12
C SER A 153 2.14 -28.58 -12.87
N PHE A 154 1.71 -29.64 -12.16
CA PHE A 154 1.41 -30.93 -12.76
C PHE A 154 0.23 -30.86 -13.75
N ILE A 155 -0.86 -30.19 -13.37
CA ILE A 155 -2.04 -30.02 -14.24
C ILE A 155 -1.65 -29.24 -15.50
N ARG A 156 -0.85 -28.17 -15.36
CA ARG A 156 -0.37 -27.35 -16.47
C ARG A 156 0.54 -28.11 -17.43
N VAL A 157 1.41 -28.97 -16.91
CA VAL A 157 2.23 -29.86 -17.75
C VAL A 157 1.35 -30.86 -18.50
N LYS A 158 0.36 -31.45 -17.82
CA LYS A 158 -0.57 -32.40 -18.43
C LYS A 158 -1.43 -31.75 -19.53
N ARG A 159 -1.83 -30.48 -19.37
CA ARG A 159 -2.54 -29.69 -20.39
C ARG A 159 -1.77 -29.58 -21.70
N LYS A 160 -0.43 -29.56 -21.67
CA LYS A 160 0.41 -29.52 -22.88
C LYS A 160 0.28 -30.79 -23.72
N SER A 161 0.08 -31.94 -23.09
CA SER A 161 -0.14 -33.22 -23.77
C SER A 161 -1.61 -33.49 -24.08
N ASP A 162 -2.53 -32.99 -23.26
CA ASP A 162 -3.96 -33.25 -23.34
C ASP A 162 -4.76 -31.93 -23.21
N PRO A 163 -5.22 -31.36 -24.35
CA PRO A 163 -6.03 -30.14 -24.39
C PRO A 163 -7.46 -30.27 -23.83
N THR A 164 -7.82 -31.38 -23.18
CA THR A 164 -9.13 -31.53 -22.50
C THR A 164 -9.06 -31.23 -21.01
N VAL A 165 -7.87 -31.25 -20.41
CA VAL A 165 -7.67 -31.05 -18.95
C VAL A 165 -8.02 -29.61 -18.54
N PRO A 166 -8.91 -29.35 -17.57
CA PRO A 166 -9.26 -27.98 -17.18
C PRO A 166 -8.08 -27.23 -16.55
N VAL A 167 -7.90 -25.96 -16.95
CA VAL A 167 -6.91 -25.03 -16.42
C VAL A 167 -7.56 -23.66 -16.17
N CYS A 168 -6.89 -22.82 -15.39
CA CYS A 168 -7.36 -21.45 -15.16
C CYS A 168 -6.82 -20.52 -16.25
N ASP A 169 -7.67 -20.11 -17.19
CA ASP A 169 -7.25 -19.25 -18.31
C ASP A 169 -6.63 -17.93 -17.84
N PHE A 170 -7.21 -17.31 -16.81
CA PHE A 170 -6.66 -16.07 -16.23
C PHE A 170 -5.22 -16.21 -15.73
N TYR A 171 -4.89 -17.37 -15.15
CA TYR A 171 -3.54 -17.64 -14.66
C TYR A 171 -2.56 -17.92 -15.81
N GLU A 172 -3.00 -18.65 -16.84
CA GLU A 172 -2.16 -18.89 -18.01
C GLU A 172 -1.89 -17.61 -18.79
N CYS A 173 -2.90 -16.77 -19.02
CA CYS A 173 -2.74 -15.47 -19.66
C CYS A 173 -1.77 -14.57 -18.87
N TYR A 174 -1.95 -14.49 -17.55
CA TYR A 174 -1.02 -13.73 -16.69
C TYR A 174 0.42 -14.25 -16.78
N ASN A 175 0.61 -15.57 -16.89
CA ASN A 175 1.92 -16.18 -16.94
C ASN A 175 2.55 -16.12 -18.35
N SER A 176 1.76 -16.01 -19.42
CA SER A 176 2.27 -15.78 -20.78
C SER A 176 2.67 -14.33 -21.02
N ASP A 177 1.95 -13.39 -20.40
CA ASP A 177 2.17 -11.95 -20.55
C ASP A 177 3.27 -11.47 -19.59
N ALA A 178 4.53 -11.70 -19.98
CA ALA A 178 5.71 -11.30 -19.22
C ALA A 178 5.90 -9.76 -19.07
N GLU A 179 5.08 -8.95 -19.75
CA GLU A 179 5.18 -7.48 -19.78
C GLU A 179 4.18 -6.75 -18.90
N LEU A 180 3.25 -7.44 -18.22
CA LEU A 180 2.32 -6.83 -17.27
C LEU A 180 3.06 -6.36 -16.00
N ARG A 181 3.76 -5.23 -16.10
CA ARG A 181 4.32 -4.50 -14.98
C ARG A 181 3.27 -3.55 -14.44
N ILE A 182 2.93 -3.72 -13.17
CA ILE A 182 2.16 -2.73 -12.41
C ILE A 182 2.85 -1.38 -12.59
N THR A 183 2.14 -0.42 -13.20
CA THR A 183 2.68 0.90 -13.48
C THR A 183 3.06 1.57 -12.16
N ARG A 184 4.27 2.10 -12.10
CA ARG A 184 4.67 3.06 -11.06
C ARG A 184 3.71 4.24 -11.21
N ASP A 185 3.16 4.75 -10.10
CA ASP A 185 2.19 5.86 -10.04
C ASP A 185 0.70 5.46 -9.92
N LYS A 186 0.39 4.22 -9.52
CA LYS A 186 -0.98 3.83 -9.17
C LYS A 186 -1.07 3.07 -7.84
N VAL A 187 -2.11 3.38 -7.08
CA VAL A 187 -2.49 2.65 -5.86
C VAL A 187 -3.57 1.63 -6.21
N HIS A 188 -3.21 0.35 -6.18
CA HIS A 188 -4.07 -0.76 -6.53
C HIS A 188 -4.73 -1.32 -5.28
N THR A 189 -6.04 -1.50 -5.34
CA THR A 189 -6.80 -2.02 -4.21
C THR A 189 -6.75 -3.55 -4.17
N HIS A 190 -7.17 -4.12 -3.04
CA HIS A 190 -7.40 -5.56 -2.91
C HIS A 190 -8.57 -6.05 -3.78
N ASN A 191 -9.28 -5.14 -4.45
CA ASN A 191 -10.32 -5.42 -5.41
C ASN A 191 -9.83 -5.01 -6.81
N MET A 192 -8.74 -5.63 -7.27
CA MET A 192 -8.23 -5.42 -8.65
C MET A 192 -9.28 -5.72 -9.73
N ARG A 193 -10.43 -6.33 -9.37
CA ARG A 193 -11.59 -6.54 -10.24
C ARG A 193 -12.24 -5.24 -10.71
N SER A 194 -12.20 -4.17 -9.91
CA SER A 194 -12.79 -2.87 -10.29
C SER A 194 -11.79 -1.94 -10.98
N ASP A 195 -10.50 -2.26 -10.95
CA ASP A 195 -9.45 -1.44 -11.56
C ASP A 195 -9.17 -1.86 -13.04
N THR A 196 -9.97 -2.79 -13.58
CA THR A 196 -9.93 -3.28 -14.98
C THR A 196 -10.99 -2.66 -15.90
N GLU A 197 -11.71 -1.64 -15.46
CA GLU A 197 -12.58 -0.80 -16.32
C GLU A 197 -11.86 0.47 -16.80
#